data_AF-F9PCH0-F1
#
_entry.id   AF-F9PCH0-F1
#
_cell.length_a   1.000
_cell.length_b   1.000
_cell.length_c   1.000
_cell.angle_alpha   90.00
_cell.angle_beta   90.00
_cell.angle_gamma   90.00
#
_symmetry.space_group_name_H-M   'P 1'
#
loop_
_entity.id
_entity.type
_entity.pdbx_description
1 polymer ?
#
loop_
_entity_poly.entity_id
_entity_poly.type
_entity_poly.pdbx_seq_one_letter_code
_entity_poly.pdbx_strand_id
1 'polypeptide(L)'
;MTATKVICLFYFKGTKRYQEVEATIEDNSFTVQFDTSMITTDESVVGYIYFEKVEQSADVYSFMFNVRVSEIDKAVKQPLIERETGRIVNVKDVVTKQELDELFAKIKEQGGTYDDSNIRSEISHISADIEALKTKPDNDTIYNDKPLVERVVALENKPIVDTSQFATKEELKTISLTPGPKGDKGEPGPRGADGLQGPQGLQGIQGERGQDGQPGPRGERGEQGPAGLPGPVGPQGPIGLTGPKGENGRDGVGIPQRISINGNIVSLSDGGGSIILPANNAGGQVNEYEIHGTGMPNGRVSAPVGTTYVDTAVTNGALKWIKRSGTDSQGWEVLTGDTGWRTLPIVSKLGASYLKIRRVNNMVTYQFGGLSWGWFGIVRRGGPGYILQPSDRERNCYILGLNGVPVGFRSEFSLIGGIYNDKGSPYGTWYLGGVGDSNMLRFQFTDPVPTDRDIGDIRVSSISYLTSEPWPDRLP
;
A
#
# COMPACT_ATOMS: atom_id res chain seq x y z
N MET A 1 5.58 22.69 -27.58
CA MET A 1 6.90 22.68 -26.87
C MET A 1 7.88 21.89 -27.73
N THR A 2 9.09 22.37 -28.00
CA THR A 2 10.09 21.66 -28.83
C THR A 2 11.01 20.77 -27.98
N ALA A 3 10.44 19.85 -27.20
CA ALA A 3 11.23 18.85 -26.48
C ALA A 3 11.53 17.69 -27.44
N THR A 4 12.81 17.32 -27.58
CA THR A 4 13.22 16.20 -28.44
C THR A 4 13.12 14.85 -27.73
N LYS A 5 13.08 14.86 -26.39
CA LYS A 5 12.92 13.67 -25.56
C LYS A 5 12.18 14.02 -24.27
N VAL A 6 11.29 13.12 -23.84
CA VAL A 6 10.60 13.22 -22.54
C VAL A 6 10.82 11.92 -21.78
N ILE A 7 11.35 12.04 -20.56
CA ILE A 7 11.62 10.89 -19.67
C ILE A 7 10.74 11.03 -18.44
N CYS A 8 10.08 9.95 -18.04
CA CYS A 8 9.33 9.87 -16.80
C CYS A 8 9.98 8.87 -15.84
N LEU A 9 10.35 9.33 -14.64
CA LEU A 9 10.87 8.51 -13.57
C LEU A 9 9.79 8.27 -12.52
N PHE A 10 9.33 7.03 -12.39
CA PHE A 10 8.41 6.60 -11.33
C PHE A 10 9.19 6.14 -10.10
N TYR A 11 8.92 6.75 -8.95
CA TYR A 11 9.44 6.33 -7.66
C TYR A 11 8.33 5.73 -6.80
N PHE A 12 8.51 4.46 -6.44
CA PHE A 12 7.60 3.69 -5.61
C PHE A 12 7.99 3.84 -4.14
N LYS A 13 7.17 4.55 -3.36
CA LYS A 13 7.56 4.99 -2.00
C LYS A 13 7.70 3.86 -0.99
N GLY A 14 6.87 2.82 -1.09
CA GLY A 14 6.87 1.70 -0.16
C GLY A 14 8.02 0.73 -0.42
N THR A 15 8.20 0.34 -1.68
CA THR A 15 9.24 -0.60 -2.12
C THR A 15 10.59 0.06 -2.38
N LYS A 16 10.66 1.39 -2.42
CA LYS A 16 11.88 2.19 -2.64
C LYS A 16 12.59 1.88 -3.95
N ARG A 17 11.83 1.58 -5.00
CA ARG A 17 12.34 1.28 -6.34
C ARG A 17 12.00 2.39 -7.32
N TYR A 18 12.76 2.44 -8.41
CA TYR A 18 12.62 3.41 -9.47
C TYR A 18 12.34 2.69 -10.78
N GLN A 19 11.52 3.29 -11.63
CA GLN A 19 11.31 2.86 -13.00
C GLN A 19 11.40 4.07 -13.93
N GLU A 20 12.31 4.02 -14.88
CA GLU A 20 12.43 5.02 -15.92
C GLU A 20 11.65 4.55 -17.16
N VAL A 21 10.88 5.47 -17.75
CA VAL A 21 10.12 5.22 -18.96
C VAL A 21 10.30 6.40 -19.91
N GLU A 22 10.68 6.10 -21.15
CA GLU A 22 10.72 7.09 -22.23
C GLU A 22 9.31 7.29 -22.78
N ALA A 23 8.87 8.55 -22.86
CA ALA A 23 7.52 8.89 -23.33
C ALA A 23 7.48 8.95 -24.87
N THR A 24 6.36 8.53 -25.45
CA THR A 24 6.07 8.76 -26.87
C THR A 24 5.52 10.16 -27.05
N ILE A 25 6.11 10.96 -27.95
CA ILE A 25 5.71 12.34 -28.20
C ILE A 25 4.92 12.40 -29.51
N GLU A 26 3.70 12.92 -29.46
CA GLU A 26 2.83 13.13 -30.63
C GLU A 26 2.30 14.57 -30.60
N ASP A 27 2.70 15.37 -31.59
CA ASP A 27 2.41 16.79 -31.72
C ASP A 27 2.74 17.63 -30.48
N ASN A 28 1.72 17.98 -29.67
CA ASN A 28 1.86 18.77 -28.44
C ASN A 28 1.46 17.96 -27.18
N SER A 29 1.40 16.64 -27.30
CA SER A 29 1.11 15.70 -26.22
C SER A 29 2.20 14.66 -26.08
N PHE A 30 2.33 14.06 -24.90
CA PHE A 30 3.21 12.92 -24.69
C PHE A 30 2.49 11.85 -23.87
N THR A 31 2.77 10.59 -24.18
CA THR A 31 2.20 9.43 -23.51
C THR A 31 3.30 8.65 -22.81
N VAL A 32 3.14 8.41 -21.51
CA VAL A 32 4.04 7.57 -20.71
C VAL A 32 3.36 6.25 -20.43
N GLN A 33 3.95 5.14 -20.87
CA GLN A 33 3.42 3.81 -20.57
C GLN A 33 3.79 3.38 -19.14
N PHE A 34 2.79 3.08 -18.32
CA PHE A 34 3.02 2.58 -16.97
C PHE A 34 2.76 1.07 -16.93
N ASP A 35 3.81 0.28 -16.69
CA ASP A 35 3.70 -1.18 -16.58
C ASP A 35 3.07 -1.56 -15.23
N THR A 36 1.85 -2.08 -15.28
CA THR A 36 1.09 -2.48 -14.10
C THR A 36 1.56 -3.81 -13.51
N SER A 37 2.28 -4.66 -14.26
CA SER A 37 2.85 -5.91 -13.75
C SER A 37 3.87 -5.67 -12.63
N MET A 38 4.40 -4.46 -12.58
CA MET A 38 5.31 -4.01 -11.55
C MET A 38 4.63 -3.82 -10.20
N ILE A 39 3.30 -3.71 -10.10
CA ILE A 39 2.59 -3.46 -8.85
C ILE A 39 2.62 -4.73 -7.98
N THR A 40 3.56 -4.77 -7.04
CA THR A 40 3.76 -5.93 -6.15
C THR A 40 3.22 -5.73 -4.73
N THR A 41 2.90 -4.48 -4.38
CA THR A 41 2.28 -4.07 -3.11
C THR A 41 1.45 -2.79 -3.31
N ASP A 42 0.50 -2.55 -2.41
CA ASP A 42 -0.25 -1.29 -2.36
C ASP A 42 0.70 -0.18 -1.92
N GLU A 43 0.90 0.86 -2.75
CA GLU A 43 1.80 1.96 -2.44
C GLU A 43 1.53 3.24 -3.25
N SER A 44 2.09 4.36 -2.79
CA SER A 44 2.08 5.63 -3.54
C SER A 44 3.27 5.70 -4.49
N VAL A 45 3.02 6.15 -5.72
CA VAL A 45 4.01 6.34 -6.77
C VAL A 45 4.13 7.82 -7.08
N VAL A 46 5.36 8.33 -7.14
CA VAL A 46 5.67 9.70 -7.56
C VAL A 46 6.31 9.65 -8.94
N GLY A 47 5.72 10.32 -9.92
CA GLY A 47 6.31 10.48 -11.25
C GLY A 47 7.04 11.82 -11.36
N TYR A 48 8.26 11.80 -11.89
CA TYR A 48 9.03 12.98 -12.27
C TYR A 48 9.18 13.02 -13.79
N ILE A 49 8.76 14.11 -14.43
CA ILE A 49 8.82 14.30 -15.87
C ILE A 49 9.98 15.24 -16.18
N TYR A 50 10.89 14.77 -17.02
CA TYR A 50 12.05 15.49 -17.50
C TYR A 50 11.88 15.76 -19.00
N PHE A 51 11.93 17.04 -19.38
CA PHE A 51 11.95 17.46 -20.78
C PHE A 51 13.39 17.76 -21.19
N GLU A 52 13.95 16.97 -22.11
CA GLU A 52 15.26 17.26 -22.68
C GLU A 52 15.11 18.27 -23.81
N LYS A 53 15.69 19.47 -23.62
CA LYS A 53 15.88 20.47 -24.68
C LYS A 53 17.31 20.37 -25.21
N VAL A 54 17.48 20.69 -26.50
CA VAL A 54 18.79 20.73 -27.19
C VAL A 54 19.77 21.72 -26.51
N GLU A 55 19.27 22.62 -25.65
CA GLU A 55 20.08 23.52 -24.81
C GLU A 55 19.71 23.37 -23.33
N GLN A 56 20.44 22.48 -22.63
CA GLN A 56 20.76 22.42 -21.18
C GLN A 56 19.78 23.00 -20.13
N SER A 57 18.46 22.91 -20.32
CA SER A 57 17.48 23.14 -19.25
C SER A 57 16.40 22.06 -19.26
N ALA A 58 16.39 21.25 -18.22
CA ALA A 58 15.34 20.27 -17.97
C ALA A 58 14.27 20.91 -17.07
N ASP A 59 13.11 21.24 -17.64
CA ASP A 59 11.94 21.58 -16.83
C ASP A 59 11.47 20.29 -16.14
N VAL A 60 11.36 20.31 -14.80
CA VAL A 60 10.96 19.14 -14.00
C VAL A 60 9.55 19.33 -13.48
N TYR A 61 8.64 18.46 -13.91
CA TYR A 61 7.29 18.38 -13.35
C TYR A 61 7.17 17.14 -12.48
N SER A 62 6.34 17.19 -11.44
CA SER A 62 6.07 16.03 -10.60
C SER A 62 4.59 15.81 -10.39
N PHE A 63 4.20 14.54 -10.31
CA PHE A 63 2.84 14.11 -10.04
C PHE A 63 2.84 12.89 -9.13
N MET A 64 1.71 12.59 -8.49
CA MET A 64 1.59 11.48 -7.55
C MET A 64 0.25 10.77 -7.74
N PHE A 65 0.28 9.44 -7.68
CA PHE A 65 -0.90 8.59 -7.69
C PHE A 65 -0.68 7.36 -6.81
N ASN A 66 -1.75 6.62 -6.51
CA ASN A 66 -1.68 5.40 -5.70
C ASN A 66 -1.91 4.18 -6.59
N VAL A 67 -1.18 3.11 -6.32
CA VAL A 67 -1.38 1.79 -6.94
C VAL A 67 -1.85 0.78 -5.88
N ARG A 68 -2.65 -0.19 -6.30
CA ARG A 68 -3.12 -1.29 -5.47
C ARG A 68 -2.93 -2.61 -6.21
N VAL A 69 -2.46 -3.62 -5.50
CA VAL A 69 -2.42 -5.01 -5.97
C VAL A 69 -3.85 -5.52 -6.04
N SER A 70 -4.17 -6.21 -7.13
CA SER A 70 -5.50 -6.80 -7.28
C SER A 70 -5.75 -7.85 -6.18
N GLU A 71 -7.00 -8.07 -5.80
CA GLU A 71 -7.34 -9.11 -4.83
C GLU A 71 -6.98 -10.52 -5.36
N ILE A 72 -6.92 -10.69 -6.69
CA ILE A 72 -6.44 -11.92 -7.33
C ILE A 72 -4.95 -12.14 -7.04
N ASP A 73 -4.11 -11.13 -7.26
CA ASP A 73 -2.67 -11.22 -7.04
C ASP A 73 -2.30 -11.30 -5.55
N LYS A 74 -3.14 -10.74 -4.67
CA LYS A 74 -3.06 -10.93 -3.21
C LYS A 74 -3.44 -12.36 -2.82
N ALA A 75 -4.48 -12.93 -3.43
CA ALA A 75 -4.95 -14.28 -3.16
C ALA A 75 -3.95 -15.36 -3.60
N VAL A 76 -3.18 -15.16 -4.68
CA VAL A 76 -2.12 -16.09 -5.10
C VAL A 76 -1.06 -16.33 -4.01
N LYS A 77 -0.86 -15.36 -3.11
CA LYS A 77 0.07 -15.48 -1.97
C LYS A 77 -0.57 -16.06 -0.70
N GLN A 78 -1.90 -16.17 -0.66
CA GLN A 78 -2.64 -16.76 0.45
C GLN A 78 -2.99 -18.22 0.11
N PRO A 79 -2.87 -19.15 1.06
CA PRO A 79 -3.35 -20.50 0.82
C PRO A 79 -4.86 -20.48 0.59
N LEU A 80 -5.35 -21.26 -0.37
CA LEU A 80 -6.79 -21.43 -0.54
C LEU A 80 -7.31 -22.20 0.66
N ILE A 81 -8.37 -21.70 1.29
CA ILE A 81 -9.01 -22.41 2.41
C ILE A 81 -10.35 -22.91 1.89
N GLU A 82 -10.49 -24.23 1.83
CA GLU A 82 -11.75 -24.88 1.49
C GLU A 82 -12.82 -24.46 2.50
N ARG A 83 -13.91 -23.88 2.00
CA ARG A 83 -14.85 -23.11 2.83
C ARG A 83 -15.65 -23.98 3.80
N GLU A 84 -15.93 -25.23 3.44
CA GLU A 84 -16.73 -26.15 4.26
C GLU A 84 -15.87 -26.91 5.27
N THR A 85 -14.69 -27.36 4.86
CA THR A 85 -13.82 -28.21 5.70
C THR A 85 -12.75 -27.42 6.45
N GLY A 86 -12.48 -26.17 6.05
CA GLY A 86 -11.38 -25.35 6.55
C GLY A 86 -9.99 -25.83 6.10
N ARG A 87 -9.92 -26.78 5.16
CA ARG A 87 -8.64 -27.34 4.69
C ARG A 87 -7.86 -26.31 3.89
N ILE A 88 -6.59 -26.16 4.24
CA ILE A 88 -5.61 -25.35 3.51
C ILE A 88 -5.16 -26.14 2.27
N VAL A 89 -5.45 -25.61 1.09
CA VAL A 89 -5.13 -26.19 -0.22
C VAL A 89 -4.08 -25.31 -0.90
N ASN A 90 -3.00 -25.93 -1.36
CA ASN A 90 -2.02 -25.24 -2.18
C ASN A 90 -2.62 -25.01 -3.58
N VAL A 91 -2.55 -23.77 -4.08
CA VAL A 91 -3.06 -23.40 -5.40
C VAL A 91 -2.48 -24.29 -6.51
N LYS A 92 -1.23 -24.76 -6.35
CA LYS A 92 -0.57 -25.66 -7.31
C LYS A 92 -1.10 -27.10 -7.30
N ASP A 93 -1.84 -27.48 -6.26
CA ASP A 93 -2.42 -28.81 -6.11
C ASP A 93 -3.90 -28.84 -6.57
N VAL A 94 -4.40 -27.74 -7.11
CA VAL A 94 -5.76 -27.64 -7.67
C VAL A 94 -5.70 -28.00 -9.15
N VAL A 95 -6.43 -29.03 -9.55
CA VAL A 95 -6.56 -29.44 -10.95
C VAL A 95 -7.58 -28.57 -11.68
N THR A 96 -7.25 -28.19 -12.91
CA THR A 96 -8.18 -27.49 -13.80
C THR A 96 -9.25 -28.45 -14.35
N LYS A 97 -10.38 -27.89 -14.80
CA LYS A 97 -11.44 -28.67 -15.46
C LYS A 97 -10.91 -29.47 -16.66
N GLN A 98 -9.99 -28.89 -17.42
CA GLN A 98 -9.38 -29.53 -18.59
C GLN A 98 -8.50 -30.72 -18.18
N GLU A 99 -7.65 -30.56 -17.17
CA GLU A 99 -6.81 -31.66 -16.66
C GLU A 99 -7.66 -32.80 -16.07
N LEU A 100 -8.81 -32.47 -15.46
CA LEU A 100 -9.76 -33.44 -14.97
C LEU A 100 -10.46 -34.21 -16.12
N ASP A 101 -10.86 -33.52 -17.18
CA ASP A 101 -11.45 -34.14 -18.38
C ASP A 101 -10.45 -35.07 -19.09
N GLU A 102 -9.17 -34.68 -19.18
CA GLU A 102 -8.10 -35.50 -19.74
C GLU A 102 -7.81 -36.75 -18.88
N LEU A 103 -7.89 -36.62 -17.55
CA LEU A 103 -7.74 -37.75 -16.63
C LEU A 103 -8.87 -38.77 -16.79
N PHE A 104 -10.13 -38.31 -16.87
CA PHE A 104 -11.27 -39.20 -17.06
C PHE A 104 -11.30 -39.87 -18.43
N ALA A 105 -10.84 -39.18 -19.48
CA ALA A 105 -10.65 -39.79 -20.80
C ALA A 105 -9.67 -40.97 -20.75
N LYS A 106 -8.52 -40.81 -20.06
CA LYS A 106 -7.53 -41.89 -19.87
C LYS A 106 -8.08 -43.07 -19.06
N ILE A 107 -8.86 -42.80 -18.01
CA ILE A 107 -9.50 -43.86 -17.19
C ILE A 107 -10.48 -44.66 -18.04
N LYS A 108 -11.25 -43.99 -18.92
CA LYS A 108 -12.21 -44.62 -19.81
C LYS A 108 -11.55 -45.45 -20.91
N GLU A 109 -10.42 -44.98 -21.47
CA GLU A 109 -9.58 -45.75 -22.41
C GLU A 109 -8.97 -47.01 -21.78
N GLN A 110 -8.66 -46.96 -20.47
CA GLN A 110 -8.15 -48.12 -19.70
C GLN A 110 -9.26 -49.07 -19.23
N GLY A 111 -10.51 -48.87 -19.67
CA GLY A 111 -11.66 -49.72 -19.34
C GLY A 111 -12.28 -49.47 -17.96
N GLY A 112 -11.87 -48.41 -17.26
CA GLY A 112 -12.49 -47.97 -16.02
C GLY A 112 -13.87 -47.38 -16.28
N THR A 113 -14.85 -47.69 -15.42
CA THR A 113 -16.16 -47.03 -15.43
C THR A 113 -16.26 -46.13 -14.21
N TYR A 114 -16.31 -44.82 -14.46
CA TYR A 114 -16.52 -43.80 -13.43
C TYR A 114 -17.66 -42.90 -13.91
N ASP A 115 -18.70 -42.76 -13.08
CA ASP A 115 -19.84 -41.89 -13.37
C ASP A 115 -19.55 -40.49 -12.80
N ASP A 116 -19.14 -39.58 -13.69
CA ASP A 116 -18.83 -38.19 -13.36
C ASP A 116 -20.02 -37.24 -13.57
N SER A 117 -21.22 -37.76 -13.86
CA SER A 117 -22.40 -36.97 -14.24
C SER A 117 -22.78 -35.92 -13.19
N ASN A 118 -22.72 -36.29 -11.91
CA ASN A 118 -23.03 -35.37 -10.80
C ASN A 118 -21.99 -34.22 -10.70
N ILE A 119 -20.71 -34.56 -10.81
CA ILE A 119 -19.61 -33.59 -10.76
C ILE A 119 -19.70 -32.63 -11.96
N ARG A 120 -19.98 -33.15 -13.16
CA ARG A 120 -20.20 -32.32 -14.36
C ARG A 120 -21.38 -31.38 -14.20
N SER A 121 -22.47 -31.84 -13.58
CA SER A 121 -23.64 -31.01 -13.31
C SER A 121 -23.33 -29.86 -12.35
N GLU A 122 -22.63 -30.14 -11.25
CA GLU A 122 -22.23 -29.11 -10.27
C GLU A 122 -21.27 -28.08 -10.87
N ILE A 123 -20.24 -28.54 -11.61
CA ILE A 123 -19.32 -27.64 -12.32
C ILE A 123 -20.09 -26.75 -13.31
N SER A 124 -21.11 -27.28 -13.98
CA SER A 124 -21.96 -26.50 -14.89
C SER A 124 -22.78 -25.43 -14.15
N HIS A 125 -23.36 -25.76 -12.99
CA HIS A 125 -24.08 -24.79 -12.16
C HIS A 125 -23.15 -23.67 -11.65
N ILE A 126 -21.98 -24.02 -11.12
CA ILE A 126 -20.99 -23.05 -10.65
C ILE A 126 -20.53 -22.15 -11.80
N SER A 127 -20.31 -22.71 -12.99
CA SER A 127 -19.93 -21.93 -14.18
C SER A 127 -21.03 -20.92 -14.56
N ALA A 128 -22.30 -21.34 -14.51
CA ALA A 128 -23.43 -20.46 -14.77
C ALA A 128 -23.57 -19.34 -13.72
N ASP A 129 -23.36 -19.66 -12.44
CA ASP A 129 -23.37 -18.69 -11.35
C ASP A 129 -22.22 -17.67 -11.50
N ILE A 130 -21.03 -18.10 -11.93
CA ILE A 130 -19.90 -17.21 -12.21
C ILE A 130 -20.24 -16.26 -13.37
N GLU A 131 -20.83 -16.75 -14.46
CA GLU A 131 -21.25 -15.88 -15.58
C GLU A 131 -22.37 -14.93 -15.16
N ALA A 132 -23.30 -15.38 -14.32
CA ALA A 132 -24.31 -14.50 -13.71
C ALA A 132 -23.70 -13.44 -12.78
N LEU A 133 -22.64 -13.78 -12.03
CA LEU A 133 -21.92 -12.84 -11.18
C LEU A 133 -21.10 -11.82 -11.99
N LYS A 134 -20.49 -12.23 -13.12
CA LYS A 134 -19.78 -11.32 -14.04
C LYS A 134 -20.71 -10.29 -14.68
N THR A 135 -21.98 -10.65 -14.88
CA THR A 135 -23.00 -9.76 -15.46
C THR A 135 -23.77 -8.96 -14.42
N LYS A 136 -23.61 -9.26 -13.11
CA LYS A 136 -24.16 -8.40 -12.07
C LYS A 136 -23.45 -7.04 -12.14
N PRO A 137 -24.19 -5.93 -12.26
CA PRO A 137 -23.59 -4.60 -12.16
C PRO A 137 -22.96 -4.48 -10.78
N ASP A 138 -21.66 -4.17 -10.79
CA ASP A 138 -20.87 -3.94 -9.59
C ASP A 138 -21.41 -2.67 -8.92
N ASN A 139 -22.32 -2.85 -7.96
CA ASN A 139 -22.89 -1.73 -7.23
C ASN A 139 -21.98 -1.43 -6.04
N ASP A 140 -20.71 -1.16 -6.32
CA ASP A 140 -19.74 -0.64 -5.37
C ASP A 140 -20.05 0.84 -5.18
N THR A 141 -21.04 1.12 -4.33
CA THR A 141 -21.64 2.45 -4.10
C THR A 141 -20.72 3.41 -3.34
N ILE A 142 -19.48 3.62 -3.77
CA ILE A 142 -18.62 4.68 -3.21
C ILE A 142 -18.01 5.60 -4.28
N TYR A 143 -17.78 5.15 -5.51
CA TYR A 143 -17.19 6.01 -6.55
C TYR A 143 -17.93 5.91 -7.88
N ASN A 144 -18.99 6.71 -8.02
CA ASN A 144 -19.56 7.04 -9.31
C ASN A 144 -18.87 8.30 -9.82
N ASP A 145 -17.85 8.15 -10.69
CA ASP A 145 -17.08 9.27 -11.26
C ASP A 145 -17.81 9.99 -12.40
N LYS A 146 -18.96 9.48 -12.84
CA LYS A 146 -19.75 10.08 -13.92
C LYS A 146 -20.09 11.57 -13.69
N PRO A 147 -20.48 12.03 -12.48
CA PRO A 147 -20.72 13.44 -12.20
C PRO A 147 -19.44 14.30 -12.23
N LEU A 148 -18.29 13.71 -11.91
CA LEU A 148 -16.99 14.39 -11.98
C LEU A 148 -16.53 14.52 -13.43
N VAL A 149 -16.66 13.46 -14.23
CA VAL A 149 -16.39 13.47 -15.67
C VAL A 149 -17.30 14.48 -16.36
N GLU A 150 -18.60 14.49 -16.06
CA GLU A 150 -19.55 15.48 -16.60
C GLU A 150 -19.20 16.92 -16.16
N ARG A 151 -18.74 17.13 -14.92
CA ARG A 151 -18.25 18.45 -14.46
C ARG A 151 -16.95 18.89 -15.13
N VAL A 152 -16.01 17.98 -15.36
CA VAL A 152 -14.73 18.27 -16.03
C VAL A 152 -14.97 18.62 -17.49
N VAL A 153 -15.76 17.81 -18.21
CA VAL A 153 -16.18 18.10 -19.58
C VAL A 153 -16.92 19.44 -19.68
N ALA A 154 -17.77 19.76 -18.69
CA ALA A 154 -18.45 21.06 -18.64
C ALA A 154 -17.50 22.24 -18.31
N LEU A 155 -16.40 22.00 -17.59
CA LEU A 155 -15.38 23.02 -17.29
C LEU A 155 -14.43 23.23 -18.47
N GLU A 156 -14.04 22.17 -19.17
CA GLU A 156 -13.19 22.22 -20.36
C GLU A 156 -13.89 22.88 -21.56
N ASN A 157 -15.22 22.76 -21.63
CA ASN A 157 -16.03 23.40 -22.67
C ASN A 157 -16.53 24.81 -22.30
N LYS A 158 -16.10 25.40 -21.17
CA LYS A 158 -16.40 26.82 -20.91
C LYS A 158 -15.53 27.71 -21.82
N PRO A 159 -16.11 28.60 -22.63
CA PRO A 159 -15.32 29.54 -23.40
C PRO A 159 -14.50 30.41 -22.44
N ILE A 160 -13.19 30.44 -22.65
CA ILE A 160 -12.26 31.32 -21.95
C ILE A 160 -12.75 32.74 -22.15
N VAL A 161 -13.15 33.41 -21.06
CA VAL A 161 -13.46 34.83 -21.08
C VAL A 161 -12.13 35.54 -21.35
N ASP A 162 -12.02 36.24 -22.48
CA ASP A 162 -10.84 37.02 -22.81
C ASP A 162 -10.70 38.17 -21.80
N THR A 163 -9.79 38.00 -20.86
CA THR A 163 -9.52 38.99 -19.81
C THR A 163 -8.39 39.94 -20.19
N SER A 164 -7.89 39.92 -21.43
CA SER A 164 -6.82 40.81 -21.91
C SER A 164 -7.16 42.30 -21.84
N GLN A 165 -8.44 42.63 -21.66
CA GLN A 165 -8.96 44.00 -21.58
C GLN A 165 -9.25 44.47 -20.13
N PHE A 166 -9.01 43.66 -19.10
CA PHE A 166 -9.27 44.04 -17.70
C PHE A 166 -7.97 44.34 -16.94
N ALA A 167 -7.91 45.52 -16.32
CA ALA A 167 -6.82 45.89 -15.41
C ALA A 167 -7.03 45.31 -14.01
N THR A 168 -5.95 44.87 -13.38
CA THR A 168 -5.91 44.33 -12.02
C THR A 168 -6.02 45.44 -10.96
N LYS A 169 -6.46 45.09 -9.75
CA LYS A 169 -6.53 46.03 -8.61
C LYS A 169 -5.16 46.58 -8.21
N GLU A 170 -4.08 45.87 -8.51
CA GLU A 170 -2.70 46.32 -8.32
C GLU A 170 -2.28 47.35 -9.38
N GLU A 171 -2.66 47.18 -10.66
CA GLU A 171 -2.39 48.16 -11.73
C GLU A 171 -3.14 49.49 -11.51
N LEU A 172 -4.31 49.45 -10.87
CA LEU A 172 -5.07 50.65 -10.50
C LEU A 172 -4.47 51.42 -9.30
N LYS A 173 -3.58 50.82 -8.52
CA LYS A 173 -2.93 51.48 -7.36
C LYS A 173 -1.72 52.33 -7.74
N THR A 174 -1.13 52.11 -8.92
CA THR A 174 0.07 52.80 -9.41
C THR A 174 -0.21 53.93 -10.39
N ILE A 175 -1.49 54.22 -10.69
CA ILE A 175 -1.88 55.38 -11.49
C ILE A 175 -1.74 56.65 -10.63
N SER A 176 -0.63 57.35 -10.80
CA SER A 176 -0.48 58.74 -10.36
C SER A 176 -1.34 59.63 -11.25
N LEU A 177 -2.43 60.17 -10.70
CA LEU A 177 -3.27 61.17 -11.36
C LEU A 177 -2.53 62.52 -11.37
N THR A 178 -1.87 62.86 -12.47
CA THR A 178 -1.50 64.24 -12.77
C THR A 178 -2.75 65.03 -13.15
N PRO A 179 -3.02 66.22 -12.56
CA PRO A 179 -4.13 67.06 -12.97
C PRO A 179 -4.00 67.46 -14.45
N GLY A 180 -4.96 67.07 -15.27
CA GLY A 180 -5.02 67.51 -16.67
C GLY A 180 -5.29 69.03 -16.77
N PRO A 181 -4.82 69.70 -17.83
CA PRO A 181 -5.03 71.13 -18.02
C PRO A 181 -6.53 71.47 -18.10
N LYS A 182 -6.89 72.64 -17.58
CA LYS A 182 -8.25 73.20 -17.59
C LYS A 182 -8.80 73.20 -19.02
N GLY A 183 -9.94 72.53 -19.22
CA GLY A 183 -10.57 72.43 -20.55
C GLY A 183 -11.01 73.80 -21.08
N ASP A 184 -10.72 74.03 -22.36
CA ASP A 184 -11.17 75.21 -23.09
C ASP A 184 -12.68 75.17 -23.38
N LYS A 185 -13.25 76.37 -23.49
CA LYS A 185 -14.68 76.63 -23.70
C LYS A 185 -15.14 76.02 -25.03
N GLY A 186 -16.22 75.22 -24.97
CA GLY A 186 -16.75 74.53 -26.15
C GLY A 186 -17.20 75.47 -27.26
N GLU A 187 -16.82 75.14 -28.50
CA GLU A 187 -17.26 75.83 -29.71
C GLU A 187 -18.63 75.31 -30.20
N PRO A 188 -19.46 76.16 -30.85
CA PRO A 188 -20.76 75.77 -31.39
C PRO A 188 -20.64 74.78 -32.56
N GLY A 189 -21.44 73.71 -32.53
CA GLY A 189 -21.39 72.66 -33.56
C GLY A 189 -21.93 73.10 -34.92
N PRO A 190 -21.22 72.81 -36.04
CA PRO A 190 -21.77 73.01 -37.38
C PRO A 190 -22.20 71.71 -38.09
N ARG A 191 -23.39 71.83 -38.67
CA ARG A 191 -24.03 71.26 -39.88
C ARG A 191 -23.51 69.96 -40.51
N GLY A 192 -24.43 69.02 -40.77
CA GLY A 192 -24.17 67.74 -41.43
C GLY A 192 -24.46 67.66 -42.93
N ALA A 193 -24.31 66.40 -43.42
CA ALA A 193 -24.44 65.82 -44.77
C ALA A 193 -23.14 65.88 -45.62
N ASP A 194 -22.76 64.91 -46.47
CA ASP A 194 -23.51 64.08 -47.44
C ASP A 194 -22.99 62.63 -47.57
N GLY A 195 -23.70 61.78 -48.35
CA GLY A 195 -23.54 60.33 -48.38
C GLY A 195 -22.88 59.67 -49.60
N LEU A 196 -22.69 58.35 -49.43
CA LEU A 196 -22.52 57.18 -50.34
C LEU A 196 -21.47 57.17 -51.47
N GLN A 197 -20.72 56.06 -51.54
CA GLN A 197 -20.37 55.35 -52.79
C GLN A 197 -19.97 53.87 -52.51
N GLY A 198 -20.64 52.88 -53.15
CA GLY A 198 -20.12 51.50 -53.35
C GLY A 198 -19.44 51.39 -54.74
N PRO A 199 -19.02 50.24 -55.30
CA PRO A 199 -19.13 48.80 -54.96
C PRO A 199 -17.73 48.12 -55.03
N GLN A 200 -17.50 46.80 -55.15
CA GLN A 200 -17.50 45.98 -56.40
C GLN A 200 -16.99 44.56 -56.06
N GLY A 201 -17.45 43.53 -56.79
CA GLY A 201 -17.32 42.12 -56.40
C GLY A 201 -16.33 41.21 -57.15
N LEU A 202 -16.25 39.99 -56.59
CA LEU A 202 -15.99 38.63 -57.10
C LEU A 202 -14.82 38.34 -58.07
N GLN A 203 -14.05 37.28 -57.76
CA GLN A 203 -13.64 36.24 -58.72
C GLN A 203 -13.28 34.92 -58.01
N GLY A 204 -13.61 33.77 -58.61
CA GLY A 204 -13.40 32.42 -58.05
C GLY A 204 -12.46 31.51 -58.86
N ILE A 205 -12.55 30.21 -58.52
CA ILE A 205 -11.99 28.97 -59.12
C ILE A 205 -10.45 28.79 -58.99
N GLN A 206 -9.80 27.63 -58.89
CA GLN A 206 -9.97 26.27 -59.46
C GLN A 206 -8.92 25.34 -58.77
N GLY A 207 -9.21 24.11 -58.30
CA GLY A 207 -9.16 22.82 -59.02
C GLY A 207 -7.85 22.02 -58.77
N GLU A 208 -7.94 20.88 -58.08
CA GLU A 208 -6.82 19.95 -57.78
C GLU A 208 -6.37 19.09 -58.99
N ARG A 209 -5.10 18.66 -58.98
CA ARG A 209 -4.50 17.67 -59.90
C ARG A 209 -3.69 16.65 -59.09
N GLY A 210 -3.92 15.35 -59.36
CA GLY A 210 -3.22 14.21 -58.74
C GLY A 210 -2.00 13.69 -59.51
N GLN A 211 -1.63 12.43 -59.18
CA GLN A 211 -0.53 11.52 -59.65
C GLN A 211 0.58 11.30 -58.60
N ASP A 212 1.26 10.16 -58.44
CA ASP A 212 1.24 8.81 -59.06
C ASP A 212 1.95 7.82 -58.08
N GLY A 213 1.69 6.51 -58.21
CA GLY A 213 2.30 5.44 -57.38
C GLY A 213 3.61 4.86 -57.93
N GLN A 214 4.36 4.10 -57.11
CA GLN A 214 5.54 3.30 -57.51
C GLN A 214 6.03 2.34 -56.35
N PRO A 215 6.98 1.40 -56.55
CA PRO A 215 6.75 -0.06 -56.72
C PRO A 215 7.33 -0.98 -55.60
N GLY A 216 7.06 -2.30 -55.73
CA GLY A 216 7.05 -3.31 -54.65
C GLY A 216 8.39 -3.92 -54.15
N PRO A 217 8.33 -4.75 -53.08
CA PRO A 217 9.51 -5.27 -52.38
C PRO A 217 10.04 -6.63 -52.89
N ARG A 218 11.25 -6.93 -52.40
CA ARG A 218 12.35 -7.76 -52.93
C ARG A 218 12.33 -9.22 -52.43
N GLY A 219 13.00 -10.11 -53.18
CA GLY A 219 12.91 -11.58 -53.12
C GLY A 219 13.35 -12.33 -51.85
N GLU A 220 12.97 -13.60 -51.83
CA GLU A 220 13.05 -14.60 -50.75
C GLU A 220 14.48 -15.00 -50.32
N ARG A 221 14.60 -15.44 -49.06
CA ARG A 221 15.82 -15.96 -48.42
C ARG A 221 15.76 -17.49 -48.34
N GLY A 222 16.86 -18.16 -48.72
CA GLY A 222 16.94 -19.60 -48.97
C GLY A 222 16.76 -20.55 -47.77
N GLU A 223 16.54 -21.82 -48.13
CA GLU A 223 16.19 -22.95 -47.25
C GLU A 223 17.26 -23.34 -46.21
N GLN A 224 16.76 -23.86 -45.08
CA GLN A 224 17.52 -24.42 -43.97
C GLN A 224 17.85 -25.90 -44.24
N GLY A 225 19.10 -26.33 -43.99
CA GLY A 225 19.54 -27.71 -44.18
C GLY A 225 18.90 -28.73 -43.22
N PRO A 226 18.86 -30.03 -43.59
CA PRO A 226 18.14 -31.06 -42.85
C PRO A 226 18.79 -31.42 -41.50
N ALA A 227 17.94 -31.86 -40.56
CA ALA A 227 18.32 -32.29 -39.21
C ALA A 227 19.06 -33.65 -39.20
N GLY A 228 20.01 -33.82 -38.27
CA GLY A 228 20.73 -35.07 -38.06
C GLY A 228 19.87 -36.17 -37.41
N LEU A 229 20.12 -37.42 -37.77
CA LEU A 229 19.40 -38.61 -37.28
C LEU A 229 19.67 -38.88 -35.78
N PRO A 230 18.66 -39.36 -35.01
CA PRO A 230 18.86 -39.81 -33.63
C PRO A 230 19.73 -41.06 -33.52
N GLY A 231 20.55 -41.15 -32.47
CA GLY A 231 21.34 -42.34 -32.15
C GLY A 231 20.47 -43.52 -31.64
N PRO A 232 20.96 -44.78 -31.76
CA PRO A 232 20.19 -45.96 -31.39
C PRO A 232 19.95 -46.10 -29.87
N VAL A 233 18.80 -46.70 -29.53
CA VAL A 233 18.35 -47.00 -28.16
C VAL A 233 19.25 -48.05 -27.51
N GLY A 234 19.66 -47.82 -26.26
CA GLY A 234 20.45 -48.78 -25.47
C GLY A 234 19.64 -50.01 -25.04
N PRO A 235 20.29 -51.17 -24.82
CA PRO A 235 19.61 -52.43 -24.50
C PRO A 235 18.93 -52.41 -23.12
N GLN A 236 17.81 -53.12 -23.02
CA GLN A 236 17.00 -53.27 -21.80
C GLN A 236 17.77 -54.04 -20.71
N GLY A 237 17.75 -53.51 -19.47
CA GLY A 237 18.36 -54.17 -18.32
C GLY A 237 17.66 -55.49 -17.92
N PRO A 238 18.37 -56.43 -17.29
CA PRO A 238 17.82 -57.74 -16.94
C PRO A 238 16.70 -57.66 -15.88
N ILE A 239 15.73 -58.57 -15.99
CA ILE A 239 14.59 -58.73 -15.09
C ILE A 239 15.08 -59.09 -13.67
N GLY A 240 14.61 -58.34 -12.67
CA GLY A 240 14.89 -58.63 -11.26
C GLY A 240 14.24 -59.94 -10.80
N LEU A 241 14.99 -60.72 -10.01
CA LEU A 241 14.54 -62.01 -9.47
C LEU A 241 13.33 -61.85 -8.53
N THR A 242 12.35 -62.75 -8.67
CA THR A 242 11.16 -62.84 -7.80
C THR A 242 11.57 -63.20 -6.37
N GLY A 243 11.14 -62.40 -5.39
CA GLY A 243 11.38 -62.68 -3.97
C GLY A 243 10.66 -63.93 -3.46
N PRO A 244 11.16 -64.57 -2.38
CA PRO A 244 10.57 -65.80 -1.86
C PRO A 244 9.14 -65.59 -1.33
N LYS A 245 8.30 -66.60 -1.55
CA LYS A 245 6.90 -66.66 -1.09
C LYS A 245 6.87 -66.69 0.45
N GLY A 246 6.19 -65.73 1.07
CA GLY A 246 5.98 -65.69 2.51
C GLY A 246 5.18 -66.91 3.00
N GLU A 247 5.72 -67.62 3.99
CA GLU A 247 4.96 -68.59 4.77
C GLU A 247 3.89 -67.85 5.59
N ASN A 248 2.67 -68.39 5.54
CA ASN A 248 1.45 -67.95 6.23
C ASN A 248 0.63 -66.89 5.48
N GLY A 249 -0.29 -67.39 4.65
CA GLY A 249 -1.39 -66.63 4.11
C GLY A 249 -2.29 -66.07 5.22
N ARG A 250 -2.33 -64.75 5.32
CA ARG A 250 -3.47 -63.99 5.83
C ARG A 250 -3.68 -62.81 4.90
N ASP A 251 -4.93 -62.63 4.48
CA ASP A 251 -5.36 -61.58 3.58
C ASP A 251 -4.97 -60.21 4.15
N GLY A 252 -4.24 -59.42 3.36
CA GLY A 252 -3.70 -58.11 3.73
C GLY A 252 -4.77 -57.01 3.76
N VAL A 253 -5.77 -57.15 4.62
CA VAL A 253 -6.70 -56.06 4.95
C VAL A 253 -6.25 -55.44 6.27
N GLY A 254 -5.88 -54.16 6.20
CA GLY A 254 -5.27 -53.30 7.22
C GLY A 254 -5.47 -53.69 8.68
N ILE A 255 -4.42 -54.22 9.30
CA ILE A 255 -4.20 -53.96 10.72
C ILE A 255 -3.80 -52.48 10.84
N PRO A 256 -4.48 -51.66 11.66
CA PRO A 256 -4.00 -50.31 11.94
C PRO A 256 -2.63 -50.44 12.62
N GLN A 257 -1.56 -50.06 11.93
CA GLN A 257 -0.22 -50.03 12.53
C GLN A 257 -0.26 -49.08 13.71
N ARG A 258 -0.01 -49.59 14.91
CA ARG A 258 0.15 -48.74 16.09
C ARG A 258 1.59 -48.31 16.16
N ILE A 259 1.80 -47.01 16.05
CA ILE A 259 3.08 -46.39 16.36
C ILE A 259 3.16 -46.29 17.88
N SER A 260 4.15 -46.96 18.47
CA SER A 260 4.45 -46.88 19.91
C SER A 260 5.80 -46.22 20.10
N ILE A 261 5.84 -45.16 20.91
CA ILE A 261 7.07 -44.43 21.24
C ILE A 261 7.39 -44.71 22.71
N ASN A 262 8.56 -45.29 22.97
CA ASN A 262 9.08 -45.50 24.32
C ASN A 262 10.53 -45.00 24.39
N GLY A 263 10.72 -43.85 25.05
CA GLY A 263 11.99 -43.13 25.02
C GLY A 263 12.35 -42.70 23.58
N ASN A 264 13.57 -43.03 23.14
CA ASN A 264 14.05 -42.73 21.79
C ASN A 264 13.75 -43.84 20.77
N ILE A 265 12.94 -44.82 21.12
CA ILE A 265 12.63 -45.95 20.26
C ILE A 265 11.21 -45.79 19.73
N VAL A 266 11.10 -45.63 18.40
CA VAL A 266 9.83 -45.70 17.69
C VAL A 266 9.67 -47.12 17.17
N SER A 267 8.66 -47.82 17.67
CA SER A 267 8.34 -49.19 17.27
C SER A 267 7.01 -49.20 16.50
N LEU A 268 7.03 -49.82 15.32
CA LEU A 268 5.82 -50.16 14.59
C LEU A 268 5.35 -51.54 15.06
N SER A 269 4.06 -51.70 15.35
CA SER A 269 3.51 -53.01 15.71
C SER A 269 3.68 -54.03 14.56
N ASP A 270 3.76 -55.31 14.93
CA ASP A 270 3.71 -56.47 14.02
C ASP A 270 4.83 -56.53 12.96
N GLY A 271 6.08 -56.42 13.41
CA GLY A 271 7.24 -56.74 12.59
C GLY A 271 7.76 -55.60 11.71
N GLY A 272 7.19 -54.40 11.81
CA GLY A 272 7.63 -53.19 11.08
C GLY A 272 8.99 -52.62 11.50
N GLY A 273 9.71 -53.29 12.39
CA GLY A 273 11.00 -52.86 12.92
C GLY A 273 10.90 -51.72 13.94
N SER A 274 12.04 -51.42 14.55
CA SER A 274 12.19 -50.33 15.52
C SER A 274 13.25 -49.36 15.02
N ILE A 275 12.91 -48.08 14.97
CA ILE A 275 13.86 -47.00 14.71
C ILE A 275 14.36 -46.52 16.07
N ILE A 276 15.64 -46.72 16.34
CA ILE A 276 16.33 -46.07 17.46
C ILE A 276 16.75 -44.69 16.95
N LEU A 277 16.02 -43.66 17.38
CA LEU A 277 16.39 -42.28 17.12
C LEU A 277 17.68 -41.99 17.88
N PRO A 278 18.67 -41.30 17.28
CA PRO A 278 19.95 -41.03 17.91
C PRO A 278 19.72 -40.36 19.28
N ALA A 279 20.07 -41.07 20.34
CA ALA A 279 20.13 -40.51 21.67
C ALA A 279 21.40 -39.67 21.75
N ASN A 280 21.25 -38.36 21.52
CA ASN A 280 22.28 -37.42 21.92
C ASN A 280 22.40 -37.48 23.44
N ASN A 281 23.29 -38.34 23.93
CA ASN A 281 23.84 -38.29 25.27
C ASN A 281 24.81 -37.09 25.36
N ALA A 282 24.23 -35.90 25.24
CA ALA A 282 24.76 -34.63 25.66
C ALA A 282 23.52 -33.75 25.95
N GLY A 283 23.17 -33.60 27.24
CA GLY A 283 22.21 -32.63 27.77
C GLY A 283 20.92 -32.42 26.98
N GLY A 284 19.83 -33.06 27.41
CA GLY A 284 18.55 -33.11 26.71
C GLY A 284 18.08 -31.81 26.05
N GLN A 285 17.74 -31.93 24.76
CA GLN A 285 16.90 -30.98 24.04
C GLN A 285 16.04 -31.78 23.06
N VAL A 286 14.83 -32.11 23.51
CA VAL A 286 13.69 -32.24 22.60
C VAL A 286 13.50 -30.83 22.03
N ASN A 287 13.47 -30.69 20.69
CA ASN A 287 13.33 -29.40 20.00
C ASN A 287 11.91 -28.81 20.17
N GLU A 288 11.49 -28.58 21.40
CA GLU A 288 10.24 -27.93 21.77
C GLU A 288 10.61 -26.70 22.61
N TYR A 289 11.00 -25.62 21.92
CA TYR A 289 11.52 -24.42 22.58
C TYR A 289 10.43 -23.40 22.92
N GLU A 290 9.19 -23.84 23.13
CA GLU A 290 8.13 -22.99 23.65
C GLU A 290 7.95 -23.23 25.14
N ILE A 291 8.39 -22.27 25.94
CA ILE A 291 8.24 -22.30 27.39
C ILE A 291 7.13 -21.35 27.84
N HIS A 292 6.47 -21.67 28.95
CA HIS A 292 5.33 -20.92 29.45
C HIS A 292 5.63 -20.37 30.85
N GLY A 293 5.10 -19.20 31.16
CA GLY A 293 5.16 -18.66 32.52
C GLY A 293 4.31 -17.42 32.68
N THR A 294 4.63 -16.62 33.69
CA THR A 294 3.92 -15.38 34.01
C THR A 294 4.91 -14.22 34.08
N GLY A 295 4.63 -13.16 33.32
CA GLY A 295 5.44 -11.96 33.26
C GLY A 295 6.53 -11.96 32.19
N MET A 296 7.28 -10.86 32.14
CA MET A 296 8.41 -10.71 31.24
C MET A 296 9.53 -11.72 31.59
N PRO A 297 10.04 -12.50 30.61
CA PRO A 297 11.10 -13.47 30.86
C PRO A 297 12.49 -12.84 31.00
N ASN A 298 12.69 -11.63 30.47
CA ASN A 298 13.98 -10.95 30.51
C ASN A 298 14.46 -10.69 31.95
N GLY A 299 15.69 -11.08 32.25
CA GLY A 299 16.28 -11.05 33.59
C GLY A 299 15.84 -12.18 34.52
N ARG A 300 14.87 -13.03 34.12
CA ARG A 300 14.31 -14.09 34.97
C ARG A 300 14.51 -15.50 34.43
N VAL A 301 14.42 -15.66 33.12
CA VAL A 301 14.40 -16.97 32.46
C VAL A 301 15.61 -17.13 31.56
N SER A 302 16.49 -18.06 31.91
CA SER A 302 17.63 -18.44 31.06
C SER A 302 17.20 -19.48 30.03
N ALA A 303 17.54 -19.25 28.76
CA ALA A 303 17.23 -20.17 27.67
C ALA A 303 18.17 -19.93 26.46
N PRO A 304 18.37 -20.94 25.60
CA PRO A 304 19.09 -20.77 24.35
C PRO A 304 18.40 -19.78 23.40
N VAL A 305 19.18 -19.14 22.53
CA VAL A 305 18.68 -18.35 21.39
C VAL A 305 17.74 -19.20 20.52
N GLY A 306 16.63 -18.59 20.09
CA GLY A 306 15.56 -19.26 19.34
C GLY A 306 14.39 -19.72 20.22
N THR A 307 14.56 -19.76 21.55
CA THR A 307 13.48 -20.13 22.47
C THR A 307 12.36 -19.09 22.47
N THR A 308 11.11 -19.55 22.37
CA THR A 308 9.92 -18.72 22.56
C THR A 308 9.39 -18.86 23.98
N TYR A 309 8.84 -17.77 24.51
CA TYR A 309 8.21 -17.75 25.83
C TYR A 309 6.81 -17.17 25.74
N VAL A 310 5.82 -17.87 26.28
CA VAL A 310 4.42 -17.43 26.35
C VAL A 310 4.15 -16.92 27.77
N ASP A 311 3.84 -15.63 27.88
CA ASP A 311 3.32 -15.04 29.11
C ASP A 311 1.82 -15.28 29.20
N THR A 312 1.45 -16.24 30.04
CA THR A 312 0.05 -16.65 30.27
C THR A 312 -0.80 -15.56 30.91
N ALA A 313 -0.21 -14.56 31.56
CA ALA A 313 -0.93 -13.42 32.12
C ALA A 313 -0.98 -12.21 31.17
N VAL A 314 -0.28 -12.28 30.03
CA VAL A 314 -0.18 -11.19 29.03
C VAL A 314 0.23 -9.87 29.71
N THR A 315 1.26 -9.94 30.54
CA THR A 315 1.69 -8.82 31.39
C THR A 315 2.11 -7.65 30.50
N ASN A 316 1.57 -6.46 30.80
CA ASN A 316 1.75 -5.26 29.99
C ASN A 316 1.40 -5.45 28.49
N GLY A 317 0.52 -6.39 28.17
CA GLY A 317 0.09 -6.65 26.79
C GLY A 317 1.04 -7.52 25.97
N ALA A 318 2.16 -7.98 26.52
CA ALA A 318 3.06 -8.89 25.80
C ALA A 318 2.62 -10.34 25.98
N LEU A 319 2.21 -11.00 24.89
CA LEU A 319 1.79 -12.40 24.91
C LEU A 319 2.97 -13.34 24.71
N LYS A 320 3.80 -13.05 23.71
CA LYS A 320 4.85 -13.96 23.27
C LYS A 320 6.18 -13.24 23.11
N TRP A 321 7.24 -13.89 23.55
CA TRP A 321 8.61 -13.42 23.54
C TRP A 321 9.49 -14.40 22.79
N ILE A 322 10.63 -13.93 22.31
CA ILE A 322 11.66 -14.75 21.66
C ILE A 322 13.04 -14.36 22.19
N LYS A 323 13.85 -15.37 22.48
CA LYS A 323 15.24 -15.21 22.88
C LYS A 323 16.09 -14.98 21.64
N ARG A 324 16.62 -13.77 21.47
CA ARG A 324 17.36 -13.33 20.27
C ARG A 324 18.87 -13.41 20.43
N SER A 325 19.37 -13.25 21.65
CA SER A 325 20.80 -13.18 21.93
C SER A 325 21.13 -13.67 23.33
N GLY A 326 22.38 -14.08 23.54
CA GLY A 326 22.86 -14.52 24.85
C GLY A 326 22.38 -15.92 25.26
N THR A 327 23.07 -16.49 26.25
CA THR A 327 22.76 -17.80 26.85
C THR A 327 22.31 -17.68 28.31
N ASP A 328 22.24 -16.46 28.84
CA ASP A 328 21.82 -16.14 30.20
C ASP A 328 20.32 -15.76 30.23
N SER A 329 19.85 -15.01 31.23
CA SER A 329 18.45 -14.58 31.32
C SER A 329 18.12 -13.30 30.53
N GLN A 330 19.06 -12.70 29.79
CA GLN A 330 18.87 -11.44 29.05
C GLN A 330 18.51 -11.69 27.57
N GLY A 331 18.40 -10.66 26.72
CA GLY A 331 18.23 -10.85 25.27
C GLY A 331 16.87 -11.40 24.83
N TRP A 332 15.84 -11.24 25.66
CA TRP A 332 14.46 -11.54 25.29
C TRP A 332 13.80 -10.31 24.65
N GLU A 333 13.10 -10.53 23.54
CA GLU A 333 12.34 -9.51 22.82
C GLU A 333 10.89 -9.96 22.63
N VAL A 334 9.96 -9.01 22.53
CA VAL A 334 8.55 -9.33 22.25
C VAL A 334 8.41 -9.76 20.80
N LEU A 335 7.85 -10.97 20.61
CA LEU A 335 7.47 -11.51 19.32
C LEU A 335 6.02 -11.13 18.97
N THR A 336 5.14 -11.13 19.97
CA THR A 336 3.73 -10.74 19.80
C THR A 336 3.25 -10.03 21.06
N GLY A 337 2.87 -8.77 20.90
CA GLY A 337 2.34 -7.97 21.99
C GLY A 337 1.45 -6.84 21.50
N ASP A 338 0.50 -6.48 22.35
CA ASP A 338 -0.42 -5.37 22.17
C ASP A 338 -0.74 -4.75 23.52
N THR A 339 -0.28 -3.52 23.73
CA THR A 339 -0.52 -2.81 25.00
C THR A 339 -1.98 -2.44 25.21
N GLY A 340 -2.82 -2.52 24.17
CA GLY A 340 -4.10 -1.84 24.10
C GLY A 340 -3.94 -0.31 24.12
N TRP A 341 -5.06 0.40 24.00
CA TRP A 341 -5.07 1.86 24.08
C TRP A 341 -4.91 2.33 25.53
N ARG A 342 -3.94 3.22 25.77
CA ARG A 342 -3.62 3.83 27.06
C ARG A 342 -3.78 5.34 26.97
N THR A 343 -4.50 5.93 27.91
CA THR A 343 -4.74 7.37 27.93
C THR A 343 -3.55 8.07 28.54
N LEU A 344 -3.03 9.09 27.86
CA LEU A 344 -1.91 9.88 28.34
C LEU A 344 -2.38 11.12 29.11
N PRO A 345 -1.61 11.54 30.14
CA PRO A 345 -1.92 12.73 30.93
C PRO A 345 -1.54 14.00 30.15
N ILE A 346 -2.41 14.42 29.24
CA ILE A 346 -2.18 15.60 28.39
C ILE A 346 -2.56 16.93 29.03
N VAL A 347 -1.91 17.98 28.57
CA VAL A 347 -2.11 19.38 28.97
C VAL A 347 -2.62 20.23 27.79
N SER A 348 -2.94 21.50 28.04
CA SER A 348 -3.45 22.49 27.07
C SER A 348 -4.75 22.10 26.38
N LYS A 349 -5.52 21.18 26.95
CA LYS A 349 -6.65 20.54 26.29
C LYS A 349 -8.01 21.10 26.71
N LEU A 350 -8.97 21.16 25.77
CA LEU A 350 -10.34 21.61 26.02
C LEU A 350 -11.25 20.46 26.46
N GLY A 351 -11.91 20.62 27.61
CA GLY A 351 -12.91 19.69 28.13
C GLY A 351 -12.42 18.24 28.22
N ALA A 352 -13.22 17.32 27.67
CA ALA A 352 -12.96 15.89 27.68
C ALA A 352 -11.94 15.43 26.60
N SER A 353 -11.27 16.36 25.92
CA SER A 353 -10.21 16.03 24.96
C SER A 353 -9.20 15.05 25.58
N TYR A 354 -8.75 14.09 24.79
CA TYR A 354 -7.82 13.04 25.19
C TYR A 354 -6.79 12.78 24.11
N LEU A 355 -5.67 12.20 24.55
CA LEU A 355 -4.70 11.53 23.70
C LEU A 355 -4.51 10.12 24.24
N LYS A 356 -4.61 9.13 23.36
CA LYS A 356 -4.29 7.74 23.67
C LYS A 356 -3.10 7.29 22.86
N ILE A 357 -2.39 6.30 23.38
CA ILE A 357 -1.27 5.64 22.75
C ILE A 357 -1.47 4.13 22.79
N ARG A 358 -1.02 3.42 21.75
CA ARG A 358 -1.01 1.95 21.70
C ARG A 358 0.25 1.49 21.00
N ARG A 359 0.87 0.43 21.50
CA ARG A 359 1.97 -0.25 20.83
C ARG A 359 1.53 -1.68 20.48
N VAL A 360 1.61 -2.02 19.21
CA VAL A 360 1.42 -3.39 18.70
C VAL A 360 2.73 -3.81 18.08
N ASN A 361 3.39 -4.80 18.71
CA ASN A 361 4.77 -5.18 18.38
C ASN A 361 5.67 -3.93 18.35
N ASN A 362 6.24 -3.57 17.21
CA ASN A 362 7.11 -2.40 17.11
C ASN A 362 6.37 -1.14 16.65
N MET A 363 5.09 -1.22 16.27
CA MET A 363 4.32 -0.07 15.80
C MET A 363 3.68 0.65 16.99
N VAL A 364 3.99 1.94 17.15
CA VAL A 364 3.31 2.85 18.07
C VAL A 364 2.32 3.70 17.29
N THR A 365 1.12 3.89 17.84
CA THR A 365 0.06 4.72 17.24
C THR A 365 -0.60 5.58 18.30
N TYR A 366 -0.94 6.81 17.92
CA TYR A 366 -1.68 7.74 18.77
C TYR A 366 -3.11 7.97 18.27
N GLN A 367 -4.00 8.29 19.21
CA GLN A 367 -5.39 8.64 18.91
C GLN A 367 -5.78 9.89 19.70
N PHE A 368 -6.16 10.94 18.99
CA PHE A 368 -6.76 12.14 19.55
C PHE A 368 -8.28 12.05 19.51
N GLY A 369 -8.95 12.76 20.40
CA GLY A 369 -10.39 12.90 20.38
C GLY A 369 -10.91 13.52 21.67
N GLY A 370 -12.19 13.28 21.98
CA GLY A 370 -12.81 13.63 23.26
C GLY A 370 -13.88 14.72 23.18
N LEU A 371 -13.99 15.44 22.05
CA LEU A 371 -15.12 16.32 21.75
C LEU A 371 -16.09 15.66 20.74
N SER A 372 -17.27 16.25 20.56
CA SER A 372 -18.34 15.77 19.67
C SER A 372 -17.80 15.48 18.27
N TRP A 373 -18.02 14.28 17.71
CA TRP A 373 -17.43 13.82 16.43
C TRP A 373 -15.91 13.60 16.46
N GLY A 374 -15.35 13.30 17.63
CA GLY A 374 -13.97 12.85 17.81
C GLY A 374 -12.91 13.94 17.61
N TRP A 375 -13.26 15.22 17.78
CA TRP A 375 -12.30 16.31 17.64
C TRP A 375 -11.48 16.45 18.92
N PHE A 376 -10.36 17.12 18.75
CA PHE A 376 -9.54 17.59 19.83
C PHE A 376 -9.71 19.10 19.96
N GLY A 377 -9.63 19.61 21.18
CA GLY A 377 -9.64 21.05 21.42
C GLY A 377 -8.51 21.50 22.33
N ILE A 378 -8.17 22.77 22.20
CA ILE A 378 -7.16 23.49 22.97
C ILE A 378 -7.85 24.65 23.69
N VAL A 379 -7.57 24.81 24.98
CA VAL A 379 -8.03 25.99 25.72
C VAL A 379 -7.31 27.25 25.25
N ARG A 380 -7.96 28.41 25.36
CA ARG A 380 -7.37 29.71 25.00
C ARG A 380 -6.02 29.93 25.69
N ARG A 381 -5.12 30.63 25.01
CA ARG A 381 -3.78 30.98 25.51
C ARG A 381 -3.88 31.78 26.80
N GLY A 382 -3.14 31.33 27.82
CA GLY A 382 -3.18 31.91 29.17
C GLY A 382 -4.38 31.48 30.02
N GLY A 383 -5.30 30.68 29.47
CA GLY A 383 -6.39 30.06 30.22
C GLY A 383 -5.90 28.97 31.18
N PRO A 384 -6.69 28.61 32.21
CA PRO A 384 -6.36 27.51 33.11
C PRO A 384 -6.08 26.20 32.36
N GLY A 385 -4.93 25.59 32.63
CA GLY A 385 -4.51 24.33 31.99
C GLY A 385 -3.77 24.50 30.65
N TYR A 386 -3.61 25.73 30.14
CA TYR A 386 -2.77 26.02 28.98
C TYR A 386 -1.29 26.04 29.36
N ILE A 387 -0.47 25.20 28.73
CA ILE A 387 0.97 25.15 28.94
C ILE A 387 1.69 25.60 27.67
N LEU A 388 2.26 26.80 27.74
CA LEU A 388 3.05 27.37 26.64
C LEU A 388 4.33 26.57 26.38
N GLN A 389 4.76 26.56 25.12
CA GLN A 389 6.08 26.05 24.76
C GLN A 389 7.05 27.25 24.56
N PRO A 390 8.29 27.22 25.09
CA PRO A 390 9.10 28.42 25.18
C PRO A 390 9.63 29.01 23.86
N SER A 391 9.73 28.23 22.77
CA SER A 391 10.36 28.71 21.54
C SER A 391 9.46 29.65 20.74
N ASP A 392 8.14 29.50 20.85
CA ASP A 392 7.16 30.51 20.41
C ASP A 392 5.96 30.47 21.37
N ARG A 393 5.94 31.39 22.33
CA ARG A 393 4.94 31.42 23.40
C ARG A 393 3.54 31.80 22.92
N GLU A 394 3.44 32.36 21.72
CA GLU A 394 2.17 32.80 21.16
C GLU A 394 1.50 31.69 20.36
N ARG A 395 2.31 30.92 19.63
CA ARG A 395 1.84 29.91 18.69
C ARG A 395 2.01 28.48 19.16
N ASN A 396 2.86 28.20 20.15
CA ASN A 396 3.17 26.82 20.52
C ASN A 396 2.67 26.49 21.93
N CYS A 397 2.12 25.29 22.07
CA CYS A 397 1.74 24.71 23.36
C CYS A 397 2.17 23.26 23.46
N TYR A 398 2.48 22.82 24.67
CA TYR A 398 2.67 21.40 24.94
C TYR A 398 1.31 20.70 24.99
N ILE A 399 1.27 19.48 24.44
CA ILE A 399 0.22 18.49 24.66
C ILE A 399 0.71 17.45 25.66
N LEU A 400 1.95 17.00 25.49
CA LEU A 400 2.72 16.29 26.49
C LEU A 400 3.96 17.12 26.79
N GLY A 401 4.25 17.32 28.08
CA GLY A 401 5.45 18.02 28.51
C GLY A 401 6.74 17.26 28.16
N LEU A 402 7.87 17.83 28.57
CA LEU A 402 9.18 17.17 28.45
C LEU A 402 9.15 15.80 29.13
N ASN A 403 9.65 14.79 28.42
CA ASN A 403 9.64 13.37 28.80
C ASN A 403 8.23 12.78 29.01
N GLY A 404 7.21 13.41 28.42
CA GLY A 404 5.82 12.96 28.55
C GLY A 404 5.48 11.71 27.75
N VAL A 405 6.28 11.33 26.74
CA VAL A 405 6.14 10.04 26.05
C VAL A 405 6.78 8.93 26.90
N PRO A 406 6.01 7.91 27.33
CA PRO A 406 6.49 6.84 28.20
C PRO A 406 7.57 5.96 27.54
N VAL A 407 8.50 5.44 28.34
CA VAL A 407 9.49 4.44 27.90
C VAL A 407 8.77 3.23 27.30
N GLY A 408 9.30 2.69 26.22
CA GLY A 408 8.70 1.61 25.44
C GLY A 408 7.73 2.12 24.39
N PHE A 409 7.55 3.43 24.25
CA PHE A 409 6.70 4.05 23.22
C PHE A 409 7.38 5.19 22.48
N ARG A 410 8.61 5.57 22.82
CA ARG A 410 9.25 6.76 22.25
C ARG A 410 9.67 6.54 20.82
N SER A 411 9.65 7.61 20.04
CA SER A 411 10.19 7.60 18.68
C SER A 411 11.70 7.77 18.73
N GLU A 412 12.40 7.08 17.83
CA GLU A 412 13.86 7.21 17.69
C GLU A 412 14.25 8.61 17.21
N PHE A 413 13.43 9.17 16.32
CA PHE A 413 13.62 10.49 15.73
C PHE A 413 12.41 11.39 16.01
N SER A 414 12.64 12.70 15.95
CA SER A 414 11.53 13.65 16.01
C SER A 414 10.68 13.58 14.75
N LEU A 415 9.37 13.71 14.92
CA LEU A 415 8.38 13.62 13.85
C LEU A 415 7.51 14.87 13.84
N ILE A 416 6.97 15.19 12.66
CA ILE A 416 6.10 16.35 12.46
C ILE A 416 4.97 15.98 11.49
N GLY A 417 3.80 16.56 11.68
CA GLY A 417 2.67 16.42 10.77
C GLY A 417 1.62 17.50 10.98
N GLY A 418 0.57 17.50 10.18
CA GLY A 418 -0.40 18.60 10.15
C GLY A 418 -1.48 18.53 11.21
N ILE A 419 -1.95 19.70 11.65
CA ILE A 419 -3.22 19.89 12.33
C ILE A 419 -4.11 20.81 11.48
N TYR A 420 -5.42 20.54 11.46
CA TYR A 420 -6.37 21.15 10.52
C TYR A 420 -7.68 21.51 11.22
N ASN A 421 -8.41 22.45 10.62
CA ASN A 421 -9.80 22.72 10.97
C ASN A 421 -10.77 21.76 10.27
N ASP A 422 -12.07 22.05 10.39
CA ASP A 422 -13.15 21.24 9.82
C ASP A 422 -13.21 21.18 8.30
N LYS A 423 -12.74 22.24 7.65
CA LYS A 423 -12.65 22.36 6.20
C LYS A 423 -11.35 21.79 5.65
N GLY A 424 -10.52 21.18 6.48
CA GLY A 424 -9.18 20.71 6.11
C GLY A 424 -8.16 21.83 5.89
N SER A 425 -8.49 23.07 6.29
CA SER A 425 -7.54 24.18 6.26
C SER A 425 -6.51 23.98 7.39
N PRO A 426 -5.20 24.16 7.13
CA PRO A 426 -4.18 23.98 8.16
C PRO A 426 -4.35 24.97 9.32
N TYR A 427 -4.31 24.45 10.55
CA TYR A 427 -4.08 25.24 11.77
C TYR A 427 -2.59 25.32 12.13
N GLY A 428 -1.76 24.43 11.57
CA GLY A 428 -0.34 24.33 11.88
C GLY A 428 0.14 22.89 11.88
N THR A 429 1.09 22.57 12.76
CA THR A 429 1.66 21.23 12.89
C THR A 429 1.60 20.70 14.32
N TRP A 430 1.59 19.38 14.45
CA TRP A 430 2.04 18.71 15.66
C TRP A 430 3.51 18.33 15.49
N TYR A 431 4.25 18.30 16.59
CA TYR A 431 5.64 17.89 16.63
C TYR A 431 5.86 16.96 17.83
N LEU A 432 6.36 15.77 17.53
CA LEU A 432 6.72 14.74 18.50
C LEU A 432 8.24 14.71 18.61
N GLY A 433 8.79 15.07 19.77
CA GLY A 433 10.22 14.97 20.04
C GLY A 433 10.65 13.52 20.22
N GLY A 434 11.73 13.11 19.55
CA GLY A 434 12.34 11.80 19.77
C GLY A 434 13.24 11.76 21.01
N VAL A 435 14.03 10.70 21.15
CA VAL A 435 14.94 10.48 22.28
C VAL A 435 15.92 11.65 22.51
N GLY A 436 16.45 12.23 21.42
CA GLY A 436 17.35 13.38 21.48
C GLY A 436 16.66 14.73 21.70
N ASP A 437 15.32 14.77 21.66
CA ASP A 437 14.52 15.99 21.72
C ASP A 437 13.41 15.90 22.78
N SER A 438 13.82 15.40 23.95
CA SER A 438 13.04 15.41 25.19
C SER A 438 11.69 14.67 25.14
N ASN A 439 11.44 13.76 24.20
CA ASN A 439 10.27 12.85 24.21
C ASN A 439 8.93 13.55 24.54
N MET A 440 8.71 14.72 23.94
CA MET A 440 7.54 15.58 24.18
C MET A 440 6.58 15.55 22.98
N LEU A 441 5.37 16.07 23.16
CA LEU A 441 4.46 16.32 22.05
C LEU A 441 3.92 17.73 22.17
N ARG A 442 4.05 18.54 21.12
CA ARG A 442 3.55 19.92 21.07
C ARG A 442 2.74 20.18 19.82
N PHE A 443 1.85 21.15 19.89
CA PHE A 443 1.25 21.78 18.71
C PHE A 443 1.92 23.12 18.44
N GLN A 444 2.05 23.43 17.16
CA GLN A 444 2.66 24.64 16.62
C GLN A 444 1.68 25.24 15.63
N PHE A 445 0.97 26.29 16.05
CA PHE A 445 -0.04 26.94 15.25
C PHE A 445 0.58 27.91 14.23
N THR A 446 -0.09 28.14 13.10
CA THR A 446 0.30 29.18 12.12
C THR A 446 0.02 30.57 12.67
N ASP A 447 -1.15 30.73 13.25
CA ASP A 447 -1.60 31.96 13.91
C ASP A 447 -1.46 31.84 15.43
N PRO A 448 -1.31 32.96 16.16
CA PRO A 448 -1.31 32.95 17.62
C PRO A 448 -2.54 32.23 18.18
N VAL A 449 -2.33 31.40 19.20
CA VAL A 449 -3.45 30.79 19.92
C VAL A 449 -4.27 31.92 20.56
N PRO A 450 -5.60 31.98 20.32
CA PRO A 450 -6.45 33.07 20.82
C PRO A 450 -6.42 33.14 22.34
N THR A 451 -6.48 34.35 22.89
CA THR A 451 -6.52 34.59 24.35
C THR A 451 -7.94 34.76 24.88
N ASP A 452 -8.91 34.95 23.99
CA ASP A 452 -10.31 35.28 24.26
C ASP A 452 -11.27 34.12 24.01
N ARG A 453 -10.86 33.08 23.26
CA ARG A 453 -11.68 31.90 22.97
C ARG A 453 -10.87 30.62 22.85
N ASP A 454 -11.50 29.50 23.20
CA ASP A 454 -10.92 28.17 23.04
C ASP A 454 -11.02 27.71 21.57
N ILE A 455 -10.16 26.76 21.16
CA ILE A 455 -10.18 26.14 19.83
C ILE A 455 -10.76 24.73 19.98
N GLY A 456 -11.92 24.45 19.39
CA GLY A 456 -12.67 23.20 19.66
C GLY A 456 -12.65 22.15 18.55
N ASP A 457 -12.23 22.53 17.35
CA ASP A 457 -12.42 21.81 16.10
C ASP A 457 -11.07 21.50 15.42
N ILE A 458 -10.16 20.85 16.16
CA ILE A 458 -8.86 20.44 15.63
C ILE A 458 -8.90 18.98 15.18
N ARG A 459 -8.55 18.75 13.91
CA ARG A 459 -8.15 17.45 13.38
C ARG A 459 -6.64 17.33 13.42
N VAL A 460 -6.14 16.20 13.91
CA VAL A 460 -4.71 15.89 13.97
C VAL A 460 -4.45 14.79 12.96
N SER A 461 -3.46 14.96 12.07
CA SER A 461 -3.08 13.89 11.16
C SER A 461 -2.61 12.66 11.95
N SER A 462 -2.67 11.48 11.35
CA SER A 462 -2.23 10.24 12.00
C SER A 462 -0.79 10.34 12.49
N ILE A 463 -0.55 9.86 13.71
CA ILE A 463 0.80 9.70 14.27
C ILE A 463 1.03 8.21 14.51
N SER A 464 1.88 7.62 13.66
CA SER A 464 2.33 6.24 13.78
C SER A 464 3.80 6.11 13.40
N TYR A 465 4.56 5.30 14.13
CA TYR A 465 5.96 5.05 13.85
C TYR A 465 6.43 3.71 14.45
N LEU A 466 7.58 3.24 13.99
CA LEU A 466 8.26 2.09 14.56
C LEU A 466 9.16 2.53 15.72
N THR A 467 9.23 1.73 16.77
CA THR A 467 10.18 1.89 17.87
C THR A 467 10.97 0.62 18.10
N SER A 468 12.29 0.75 18.31
CA SER A 468 13.15 -0.31 18.79
C SER A 468 13.31 -0.32 20.31
N GLU A 469 12.63 0.57 21.04
CA GLU A 469 12.69 0.56 22.51
C GLU A 469 12.25 -0.81 23.05
N PRO A 470 12.89 -1.30 24.13
CA PRO A 470 12.41 -2.47 24.85
C PRO A 470 10.91 -2.38 25.15
N TRP A 471 10.24 -3.53 25.24
CA TRP A 471 8.83 -3.53 25.62
C TRP A 471 8.64 -2.88 27.00
N PRO A 472 7.60 -2.06 27.21
CA PRO A 472 7.44 -1.33 28.46
C PRO A 472 7.22 -2.26 29.66
N ASP A 473 8.03 -2.06 30.72
CA ASP A 473 7.87 -2.73 32.01
C ASP A 473 6.64 -2.25 32.80
N ARG A 474 6.10 -1.07 32.43
CA ARG A 474 4.89 -0.49 32.99
C ARG A 474 4.12 0.25 31.92
N LEU A 475 2.82 -0.01 31.85
CA LEU A 475 1.94 0.75 30.96
C LEU A 475 1.52 2.09 31.58
N PRO A 476 1.27 3.13 30.76
CA PRO A 476 0.85 4.46 31.20
C PRO A 476 -0.53 4.47 31.86
#